data_AF-F3BC84-F1
#
_entry.id   AF-F3BC84-F1
#
_cell.length_a   1.000
_cell.length_b   1.000
_cell.length_c   1.000
_cell.angle_alpha   90.00
_cell.angle_beta   90.00
_cell.angle_gamma   90.00
#
_symmetry.space_group_name_H-M   'P 1'
#
loop_
_entity.id
_entity.type
_entity.pdbx_description
1 polymer ?
#
loop_
_entity_poly.entity_id
_entity_poly.type
_entity_poly.pdbx_seq_one_letter_code
_entity_poly.pdbx_strand_id
1 'polypeptide(L)'
;MIDVNVSISGILMDCDESVCALQLGNGYKIEKCNLDSLFFKNRITNGRGYLGTDYFGTQIKEGNETYFICVTKDEVMQIESPWIHEFSRFETDEKELCKTRIKKYTEKEIDYLYEQIDLLRIFRPGNIGLKDVFFQYSFTVLDHVTNTIEHRSHNQARNTVAGGYFKLDKAEIVLCNRWMHNFSRIPYILMKSCIDEFSWGLEQIDCINGFKQYIKTLKMILLRDEHIGENLLLARRISLLLGNTESGVQLIYQNTMDILEYYAQSLSESKGATVLENISENYSKNVLESVLKNELHKLENITREVVKNCLIRCKAEHAMNRSITWNEIKERIINELA
;
A
#
# COMPACT_ATOMS: atom_id res chain seq x y z
N MET A 1 12.32 31.05 15.27
CA MET A 1 11.70 29.78 14.83
C MET A 1 10.80 29.32 15.96
N ILE A 2 9.76 28.56 15.66
CA ILE A 2 8.81 28.00 16.63
C ILE A 2 8.98 26.49 16.62
N ASP A 3 9.11 25.92 17.80
CA ASP A 3 9.11 24.48 18.03
C ASP A 3 7.67 23.98 17.94
N VAL A 4 7.43 23.05 17.01
CA VAL A 4 6.16 22.34 16.89
C VAL A 4 6.40 20.89 17.25
N ASN A 5 5.83 20.46 18.37
CA ASN A 5 5.79 19.05 18.72
C ASN A 5 4.74 18.35 17.85
N VAL A 6 5.13 17.25 17.23
CA VAL A 6 4.27 16.46 16.34
C VAL A 6 4.19 15.04 16.88
N SER A 7 2.97 14.58 17.12
CA SER A 7 2.67 13.17 17.37
C SER A 7 1.86 12.62 16.20
N ILE A 8 2.35 11.53 15.60
CA ILE A 8 1.73 10.85 14.47
C ILE A 8 1.45 9.42 14.89
N SER A 9 0.23 8.95 14.64
CA SER A 9 -0.08 7.53 14.84
C SER A 9 -1.21 7.03 13.95
N GLY A 10 -1.12 5.76 13.56
CA GLY A 10 -2.19 5.05 12.86
C GLY A 10 -2.21 3.57 13.26
N ILE A 11 -3.38 2.95 13.20
CA ILE A 11 -3.54 1.51 13.47
C ILE A 11 -3.19 0.74 12.20
N LEU A 12 -2.22 -0.18 12.30
CA LEU A 12 -1.90 -1.13 11.23
C LEU A 12 -2.93 -2.24 11.23
N MET A 13 -3.79 -2.22 10.22
CA MET A 13 -4.90 -3.14 10.03
C MET A 13 -4.41 -4.54 9.63
N ASP A 14 -5.10 -5.56 10.15
CA ASP A 14 -5.00 -6.97 9.73
C ASP A 14 -3.57 -7.59 9.79
N CYS A 15 -2.71 -7.14 10.70
CA CYS A 15 -1.39 -7.74 10.94
C CYS A 15 -1.24 -8.32 12.35
N ASP A 16 -0.17 -9.08 12.62
CA ASP A 16 0.17 -9.54 13.97
C ASP A 16 1.44 -8.89 14.53
N GLU A 17 1.78 -9.22 15.78
CA GLU A 17 2.91 -8.62 16.51
C GLU A 17 4.28 -8.83 15.84
N SER A 18 4.42 -9.72 14.85
CA SER A 18 5.68 -9.90 14.12
C SER A 18 6.13 -8.61 13.42
N VAL A 19 5.20 -7.74 13.03
CA VAL A 19 5.53 -6.48 12.35
C VAL A 19 6.18 -5.44 13.27
N CYS A 20 6.09 -5.60 14.60
CA CYS A 20 6.77 -4.72 15.56
C CYS A 20 8.31 -4.78 15.46
N ALA A 21 8.85 -5.84 14.84
CA ALA A 21 10.29 -5.98 14.60
C ALA A 21 10.77 -5.27 13.31
N LEU A 22 9.86 -4.62 12.57
CA LEU A 22 10.19 -3.93 11.34
C LEU A 22 10.70 -2.50 11.59
N GLN A 23 11.61 -2.06 10.73
CA GLN A 23 12.27 -0.77 10.80
C GLN A 23 11.73 0.10 9.66
N LEU A 24 10.65 0.83 9.95
CA LEU A 24 10.04 1.74 8.98
C LEU A 24 10.96 2.90 8.59
N GLY A 25 11.88 3.32 9.46
CA GLY A 25 12.74 4.48 9.22
C GLY A 25 12.02 5.83 9.43
N ASN A 26 12.70 6.94 9.13
CA ASN A 26 12.18 8.31 9.28
C ASN A 26 11.59 8.64 10.67
N GLY A 27 12.10 8.00 11.73
CA GLY A 27 11.63 8.17 13.11
C GLY A 27 10.40 7.34 13.48
N TYR A 28 9.80 6.61 12.53
CA TYR A 28 8.65 5.75 12.80
C TYR A 28 9.04 4.46 13.52
N LYS A 29 8.15 4.03 14.41
CA LYS A 29 8.18 2.73 15.09
C LYS A 29 6.86 2.01 14.83
N ILE A 30 6.92 0.68 14.92
CA ILE A 30 5.72 -0.16 15.00
C ILE A 30 5.72 -0.77 16.38
N GLU A 31 4.64 -0.56 17.12
CA GLU A 31 4.53 -1.02 18.49
C GLU A 31 3.10 -1.41 18.83
N LYS A 32 2.97 -2.28 19.82
CA LYS A 32 1.68 -2.67 20.38
C LYS A 32 1.24 -1.63 21.40
N CYS A 33 0.19 -0.89 21.08
CA CYS A 33 -0.37 0.16 21.93
C CYS A 33 -1.64 -0.30 22.61
N ASN A 34 -1.80 0.07 23.88
CA ASN A 34 -3.08 -0.08 24.58
C ASN A 34 -4.08 0.96 24.03
N LEU A 35 -5.35 0.58 23.87
CA LEU A 35 -6.41 1.48 23.39
C LEU A 35 -6.50 2.77 24.23
N ASP A 36 -6.32 2.66 25.54
CA ASP A 36 -6.45 3.78 26.48
C ASP A 36 -5.26 4.74 26.45
N SER A 37 -4.12 4.34 25.87
CA SER A 37 -2.97 5.24 25.67
C SER A 37 -3.00 6.00 24.34
N LEU A 38 -3.97 5.70 23.44
CA LEU A 38 -4.03 6.34 22.12
C LEU A 38 -4.62 7.76 22.24
N PHE A 39 -3.85 8.78 21.84
CA PHE A 39 -4.33 10.18 21.83
C PHE A 39 -5.57 10.39 20.95
N PHE A 40 -5.79 9.50 19.99
CA PHE A 40 -6.92 9.50 19.06
C PHE A 40 -8.02 8.50 19.42
N LYS A 41 -8.02 7.89 20.61
CA LYS A 41 -9.05 6.93 21.06
C LYS A 41 -10.47 7.41 20.77
N ASN A 42 -10.77 8.67 21.12
CA ASN A 42 -12.09 9.27 20.93
C ASN A 42 -12.52 9.36 19.46
N ARG A 43 -11.60 9.26 18.51
CA ARG A 43 -11.87 9.26 17.06
C ARG A 43 -12.23 7.89 16.50
N ILE A 44 -11.92 6.82 17.24
CA ILE A 44 -12.17 5.42 16.86
C ILE A 44 -13.18 4.72 17.76
N THR A 45 -13.70 5.41 18.79
CA THR A 45 -14.78 4.93 19.67
C THR A 45 -16.02 5.80 19.51
N ASN A 46 -17.21 5.20 19.62
CA ASN A 46 -18.48 5.94 19.65
C ASN A 46 -18.75 6.59 21.02
N GLY A 47 -19.83 7.38 21.12
CA GLY A 47 -20.21 8.07 22.37
C GLY A 47 -20.56 7.16 23.56
N ARG A 48 -20.64 5.84 23.37
CA ARG A 48 -20.80 4.84 24.44
C ARG A 48 -19.47 4.14 24.78
N GLY A 49 -18.36 4.57 24.17
CA GLY A 49 -17.03 3.97 24.34
C GLY A 49 -16.79 2.70 23.52
N TYR A 50 -17.72 2.27 22.67
CA TYR A 50 -17.52 1.10 21.82
C TYR A 50 -16.67 1.45 20.60
N LEU A 51 -15.74 0.56 20.25
CA LEU A 51 -14.90 0.67 19.07
C LEU A 51 -15.74 0.73 17.78
N GLY A 52 -15.31 1.55 16.82
CA GLY A 52 -15.88 1.61 15.48
C GLY A 52 -15.75 0.28 14.74
N THR A 53 -16.74 -0.04 13.91
CA THR A 53 -16.86 -1.38 13.30
C THR A 53 -15.64 -1.81 12.51
N ASP A 54 -14.99 -0.84 11.88
CA ASP A 54 -13.86 -1.08 11.00
C ASP A 54 -12.60 -1.52 11.73
N TYR A 55 -12.51 -1.25 13.03
CA TYR A 55 -11.33 -1.56 13.86
C TYR A 55 -11.47 -2.87 14.63
N PHE A 56 -12.67 -3.48 14.68
CA PHE A 56 -12.89 -4.73 15.41
C PHE A 56 -12.05 -5.89 14.90
N GLY A 57 -11.80 -5.95 13.59
CA GLY A 57 -11.04 -7.04 12.98
C GLY A 57 -9.57 -7.06 13.38
N THR A 58 -9.02 -5.96 13.89
CA THR A 58 -7.58 -5.84 14.20
C THR A 58 -7.29 -5.69 15.69
N GLN A 59 -8.31 -5.79 16.54
CA GLN A 59 -8.09 -5.72 17.99
C GLN A 59 -7.34 -6.95 18.50
N ILE A 60 -6.37 -6.72 19.38
CA ILE A 60 -5.70 -7.77 20.16
C ILE A 60 -6.30 -7.73 21.57
N LYS A 61 -6.94 -8.82 21.99
CA LYS A 61 -7.55 -8.94 23.32
C LYS A 61 -6.64 -9.72 24.26
N GLU A 62 -6.25 -9.09 25.35
CA GLU A 62 -5.48 -9.73 26.41
C GLU A 62 -6.16 -9.48 27.75
N GLY A 63 -6.92 -10.47 28.22
CA GLY A 63 -7.81 -10.29 29.37
C GLY A 63 -8.86 -9.22 29.07
N ASN A 64 -8.92 -8.19 29.92
CA ASN A 64 -9.87 -7.07 29.78
C ASN A 64 -9.30 -5.93 28.92
N GLU A 65 -8.02 -5.97 28.60
CA GLU A 65 -7.33 -4.92 27.87
C GLU A 65 -7.47 -5.12 26.36
N THR A 66 -7.49 -3.99 25.64
CA THR A 66 -7.56 -3.98 24.17
C THR A 66 -6.31 -3.30 23.64
N TYR A 67 -5.62 -3.99 22.75
CA TYR A 67 -4.41 -3.50 22.10
C TYR A 67 -4.57 -3.43 20.59
N PHE A 68 -3.73 -2.60 19.98
CA PHE A 68 -3.59 -2.48 18.54
C PHE A 68 -2.11 -2.45 18.19
N ILE A 69 -1.77 -2.96 17.01
CA ILE A 69 -0.48 -2.65 16.40
C ILE A 69 -0.58 -1.28 15.77
N CYS A 70 0.25 -0.36 16.20
CA CYS A 70 0.27 1.02 15.74
C CYS A 70 1.60 1.36 15.09
N VAL A 71 1.53 2.16 14.02
CA VAL A 71 2.67 2.98 13.61
C VAL A 71 2.66 4.25 14.43
N THR A 72 3.80 4.65 14.98
CA THR A 72 3.95 5.83 15.84
C THR A 72 5.20 6.62 15.49
N LYS A 73 5.13 7.94 15.64
CA LYS A 73 6.27 8.85 15.53
C LYS A 73 6.00 10.09 16.36
N ASP A 74 6.97 10.46 17.19
CA ASP A 74 7.00 11.73 17.90
C ASP A 74 8.27 12.49 17.49
N GLU A 75 8.12 13.74 17.09
CA GLU A 75 9.26 14.60 16.77
C GLU A 75 8.97 16.08 17.04
N VAL A 76 10.04 16.88 17.04
CA VAL A 76 9.97 18.34 17.10
C VAL A 76 10.43 18.89 15.77
N MET A 77 9.53 19.60 15.06
CA MET A 77 9.87 20.31 13.83
C MET A 77 9.98 21.81 14.09
N GLN A 78 10.91 22.45 13.38
CA GLN A 78 11.09 23.90 13.43
C GLN A 78 10.34 24.52 12.27
N ILE A 79 9.46 25.48 12.56
CA ILE A 79 8.89 26.37 11.55
C ILE A 79 9.43 27.78 11.77
N GLU A 80 9.73 28.51 10.70
CA GLU A 80 10.07 29.93 10.87
C GLU A 80 8.89 30.62 11.52
N SER A 81 9.17 31.42 12.54
CA SER A 81 8.16 32.29 13.11
C SER A 81 7.73 33.26 12.00
N PRO A 82 6.44 33.55 11.86
CA PRO A 82 6.03 34.76 11.17
C PRO A 82 6.81 35.95 11.79
N TRP A 83 7.37 36.82 10.95
CA TRP A 83 8.08 38.01 11.42
C TRP A 83 7.06 38.93 12.07
N ILE A 84 7.11 39.05 13.39
CA ILE A 84 6.29 40.00 14.14
C ILE A 84 6.76 41.41 13.77
N HIS A 85 6.18 41.99 12.73
CA HIS A 85 6.22 43.44 12.58
C HIS A 85 5.28 44.02 13.62
N GLU A 86 5.85 44.58 14.69
CA GLU A 86 5.16 45.46 15.62
C GLU A 86 4.29 46.42 14.79
N PHE A 87 2.97 46.35 15.00
CA PHE A 87 1.95 47.16 14.32
C PHE A 87 1.63 46.83 12.85
N SER A 88 1.09 45.64 12.56
CA SER A 88 0.14 45.52 11.44
C SER A 88 -0.92 44.43 11.64
N ARG A 89 -2.16 44.74 11.27
CA ARG A 89 -3.31 43.84 11.27
C ARG A 89 -3.12 42.70 10.26
N PHE A 90 -2.46 41.60 10.63
CA PHE A 90 -2.40 40.39 9.78
C PHE A 90 -2.37 39.06 10.57
N GLU A 91 -3.05 38.95 11.72
CA GLU A 91 -3.17 37.69 12.49
C GLU A 91 -3.73 36.50 11.68
N THR A 92 -4.52 36.77 10.63
CA THR A 92 -5.09 35.75 9.74
C THR A 92 -4.03 35.11 8.83
N ASP A 93 -3.13 35.90 8.25
CA ASP A 93 -2.18 35.41 7.25
C ASP A 93 -1.08 34.53 7.86
N GLU A 94 -0.72 34.81 9.11
CA GLU A 94 0.31 34.07 9.85
C GLU A 94 -0.18 32.68 10.30
N LYS A 95 -1.41 32.60 10.82
CA LYS A 95 -2.06 31.32 11.14
C LYS A 95 -2.24 30.47 9.88
N GLU A 96 -2.59 31.08 8.75
CA GLU A 96 -2.68 30.40 7.46
C GLU A 96 -1.32 29.92 6.93
N LEU A 97 -0.23 30.66 7.15
CA LEU A 97 1.13 30.24 6.78
C LEU A 97 1.59 29.03 7.60
N CYS A 98 1.38 29.05 8.93
CA CYS A 98 1.67 27.92 9.80
C CYS A 98 0.85 26.67 9.41
N LYS A 99 -0.46 26.83 9.15
CA LYS A 99 -1.31 25.75 8.63
C LYS A 99 -0.81 25.21 7.30
N THR A 100 -0.37 26.07 6.39
CA THR A 100 0.16 25.65 5.08
C THR A 100 1.43 24.81 5.23
N ARG A 101 2.33 25.18 6.14
CA ARG A 101 3.55 24.40 6.43
C ARG A 101 3.23 23.07 7.09
N ILE A 102 2.33 23.06 8.07
CA ILE A 102 1.82 21.85 8.72
C ILE A 102 1.17 20.92 7.69
N LYS A 103 0.39 21.46 6.74
CA LYS A 103 -0.24 20.69 5.67
C LYS A 103 0.79 20.02 4.77
N LYS A 104 1.80 20.76 4.29
CA LYS A 104 2.88 20.20 3.46
C LYS A 104 3.66 19.10 4.19
N TYR A 105 3.94 19.31 5.47
CA TYR A 105 4.58 18.30 6.30
C TYR A 105 3.68 17.06 6.45
N THR A 106 2.38 17.25 6.71
CA THR A 106 1.39 16.17 6.81
C THR A 106 1.35 15.33 5.54
N GLU A 107 1.25 15.97 4.37
CA GLU A 107 1.25 15.30 3.06
C GLU A 107 2.51 14.46 2.85
N LYS A 108 3.69 15.01 3.19
CA LYS A 108 4.97 14.28 3.11
C LYS A 108 5.01 13.04 4.00
N GLU A 109 4.50 13.13 5.23
CA GLU A 109 4.48 12.01 6.16
C GLU A 109 3.46 10.93 5.73
N ILE A 110 2.31 11.34 5.17
CA ILE A 110 1.33 10.44 4.56
C ILE A 110 1.95 9.68 3.38
N ASP A 111 2.61 10.40 2.46
CA ASP A 111 3.28 9.80 1.29
C ASP A 111 4.34 8.77 1.73
N TYR A 112 5.12 9.10 2.77
CA TYR A 112 6.11 8.19 3.34
C TYR A 112 5.49 6.92 3.90
N LEU A 113 4.41 7.06 4.69
CA LEU A 113 3.73 5.91 5.29
C LEU A 113 3.13 5.01 4.22
N TYR A 114 2.48 5.56 3.19
CA TYR A 114 1.93 4.74 2.11
C TYR A 114 3.00 4.04 1.29
N GLU A 115 4.12 4.71 1.02
CA GLU A 115 5.29 4.04 0.43
C GLU A 115 5.70 2.81 1.26
N GLN A 116 5.81 2.94 2.58
CA GLN A 116 6.18 1.81 3.44
C GLN A 116 5.14 0.69 3.39
N ILE A 117 3.85 1.02 3.46
CA ILE A 117 2.76 0.03 3.41
C ILE A 117 2.74 -0.71 2.06
N ASP A 118 2.93 0.01 0.96
CA ASP A 118 3.02 -0.58 -0.37
C ASP A 118 4.22 -1.53 -0.48
N LEU A 119 5.38 -1.15 0.07
CA LEU A 119 6.55 -2.03 0.09
C LEU A 119 6.32 -3.30 0.91
N LEU A 120 5.58 -3.21 2.03
CA LEU A 120 5.18 -4.38 2.82
C LEU A 120 4.25 -5.29 2.02
N ARG A 121 3.25 -4.71 1.36
CA ARG A 121 2.36 -5.46 0.47
C ARG A 121 3.18 -6.14 -0.61
N ILE A 122 4.02 -5.42 -1.34
CA ILE A 122 4.82 -6.00 -2.42
C ILE A 122 5.73 -7.12 -1.88
N PHE A 123 6.30 -7.00 -0.68
CA PHE A 123 7.19 -8.02 -0.11
C PHE A 123 6.55 -9.41 -0.04
N ARG A 124 5.30 -9.52 0.43
CA ARG A 124 4.60 -10.82 0.51
C ARG A 124 3.08 -10.69 0.55
N PRO A 125 2.34 -11.77 0.27
CA PRO A 125 0.89 -11.81 0.46
C PRO A 125 0.49 -11.67 1.94
N GLY A 126 -0.68 -11.08 2.16
CA GLY A 126 -1.29 -10.84 3.47
C GLY A 126 -1.96 -9.47 3.53
N ASN A 127 -2.96 -9.31 4.40
CA ASN A 127 -3.65 -8.05 4.56
C ASN A 127 -2.86 -7.14 5.49
N ILE A 128 -2.46 -5.97 5.00
CA ILE A 128 -1.85 -4.92 5.82
C ILE A 128 -2.22 -3.56 5.26
N GLY A 129 -2.42 -2.60 6.17
CA GLY A 129 -3.08 -1.36 5.81
C GLY A 129 -3.11 -0.32 6.89
N LEU A 130 -3.37 0.92 6.49
CA LEU A 130 -3.75 2.00 7.40
C LEU A 130 -5.17 2.42 7.01
N LYS A 131 -6.05 2.55 8.00
CA LYS A 131 -7.40 3.12 7.81
C LYS A 131 -7.42 4.64 8.01
N ASP A 132 -6.86 5.06 9.14
CA ASP A 132 -6.76 6.47 9.50
C ASP A 132 -5.34 6.69 10.05
N VAL A 133 -4.74 7.81 9.67
CA VAL A 133 -3.51 8.33 10.28
C VAL A 133 -3.84 9.64 10.96
N PHE A 134 -3.56 9.70 12.26
CA PHE A 134 -3.85 10.82 13.14
C PHE A 134 -2.58 11.62 13.38
N PHE A 135 -2.70 12.93 13.30
CA PHE A 135 -1.63 13.88 13.56
C PHE A 135 -2.10 14.85 14.63
N GLN A 136 -1.24 15.09 15.61
CA GLN A 136 -1.44 16.10 16.64
C GLN A 136 -0.22 17.01 16.65
N TYR A 137 -0.43 18.27 16.28
CA TYR A 137 0.58 19.32 16.32
C TYR A 137 0.32 20.19 17.54
N SER A 138 1.36 20.46 18.33
CA SER A 138 1.27 21.39 19.45
C SER A 138 2.45 22.36 19.46
N PHE A 139 2.16 23.64 19.60
CA PHE A 139 3.17 24.71 19.58
C PHE A 139 2.74 25.90 20.41
N THR A 140 3.71 26.61 20.99
CA THR A 140 3.46 27.80 21.80
C THR A 140 3.82 29.05 21.01
N VAL A 141 2.90 30.01 20.98
CA VAL A 141 3.11 31.32 20.35
C VAL A 141 3.08 32.40 21.43
N LEU A 142 4.02 33.35 21.36
CA LEU A 142 4.14 34.49 22.28
C LEU A 142 4.23 34.09 23.76
N ASP A 143 4.95 33.00 24.06
CA ASP A 143 5.25 32.46 25.41
C ASP A 143 4.06 32.20 26.35
N HIS A 144 2.81 32.30 25.87
CA HIS A 144 1.61 32.19 26.71
C HIS A 144 0.47 31.37 26.10
N VAL A 145 0.43 31.15 24.78
CA VAL A 145 -0.69 30.47 24.11
C VAL A 145 -0.21 29.17 23.46
N THR A 146 -0.57 28.03 24.05
CA THR A 146 -0.39 26.71 23.42
C THR A 146 -1.54 26.47 22.46
N ASN A 147 -1.21 26.26 21.18
CA ASN A 147 -2.15 25.90 20.15
C ASN A 147 -1.99 24.41 19.83
N THR A 148 -3.10 23.70 19.70
CA THR A 148 -3.15 22.32 19.23
C THR A 148 -3.92 22.26 17.92
N ILE A 149 -3.33 21.62 16.91
CA ILE A 149 -3.98 21.34 15.63
C ILE A 149 -4.01 19.84 15.44
N GLU A 150 -5.21 19.29 15.25
CA GLU A 150 -5.40 17.87 14.94
C GLU A 150 -5.72 17.71 13.45
N HIS A 151 -5.12 16.71 12.82
CA HIS A 151 -5.43 16.30 11.46
C HIS A 151 -5.67 14.79 11.41
N ARG A 152 -6.56 14.37 10.52
CA ARG A 152 -6.82 12.97 10.22
C ARG A 152 -6.76 12.77 8.72
N SER A 153 -5.82 11.94 8.29
CA SER A 153 -5.83 11.35 6.95
C SER A 153 -6.69 10.10 7.00
N HIS A 154 -7.71 10.04 6.15
CA HIS A 154 -8.54 8.86 5.98
C HIS A 154 -8.15 8.16 4.67
N ASN A 155 -7.81 6.88 4.76
CA ASN A 155 -7.55 6.06 3.59
C ASN A 155 -7.92 4.63 3.92
N GLN A 156 -8.69 3.94 3.09
CA GLN A 156 -8.95 2.51 3.30
C GLN A 156 -8.00 1.68 2.46
N ALA A 157 -6.72 1.70 2.84
CA ALA A 157 -5.76 0.84 2.20
C ALA A 157 -5.81 -0.52 2.91
N ARG A 158 -6.53 -1.52 2.41
CA ARG A 158 -6.38 -2.94 2.83
C ARG A 158 -6.62 -3.89 1.66
N ASN A 159 -5.92 -5.04 1.66
CA ASN A 159 -6.27 -6.10 0.72
C ASN A 159 -7.61 -6.72 1.14
N THR A 160 -8.64 -6.50 0.34
CA THR A 160 -10.02 -6.93 0.67
C THR A 160 -10.35 -8.29 0.05
N VAL A 161 -9.60 -8.70 -0.97
CA VAL A 161 -9.81 -9.97 -1.69
C VAL A 161 -9.06 -11.12 -1.02
N ALA A 162 -7.82 -10.89 -0.59
CA ALA A 162 -7.07 -11.93 0.11
C ALA A 162 -7.61 -12.11 1.54
N GLY A 163 -7.82 -13.36 1.93
CA GLY A 163 -8.08 -13.69 3.33
C GLY A 163 -6.75 -13.88 4.07
N GLY A 164 -6.59 -13.23 5.22
CA GLY A 164 -5.53 -13.57 6.18
C GLY A 164 -4.67 -12.39 6.61
N TYR A 165 -4.14 -12.52 7.83
CA TYR A 165 -3.31 -11.49 8.44
C TYR A 165 -1.93 -11.42 7.78
N PHE A 166 -1.36 -10.23 7.70
CA PHE A 166 0.06 -10.07 7.40
C PHE A 166 0.90 -10.49 8.60
N LYS A 167 1.78 -11.47 8.39
CA LYS A 167 2.63 -12.09 9.41
C LYS A 167 4.00 -12.39 8.82
N LEU A 168 5.03 -12.32 9.65
CA LEU A 168 6.40 -12.61 9.28
C LEU A 168 7.01 -13.60 10.27
N ASP A 169 7.73 -14.58 9.75
CA ASP A 169 8.64 -15.37 10.58
C ASP A 169 9.96 -14.60 10.87
N LYS A 170 10.80 -15.19 11.74
CA LYS A 170 12.07 -14.58 12.15
C LYS A 170 13.05 -14.32 11.00
N ALA A 171 13.09 -15.20 10.00
CA ALA A 171 13.95 -15.03 8.83
C ALA A 171 13.38 -13.97 7.88
N GLU A 172 12.06 -13.97 7.70
CA GLU A 172 11.35 -12.99 6.88
C GLU A 172 11.47 -11.57 7.42
N ILE A 173 11.50 -11.35 8.74
CA ILE A 173 11.73 -10.03 9.33
C ILE A 173 13.04 -9.41 8.81
N VAL A 174 14.12 -10.19 8.78
CA VAL A 174 15.43 -9.70 8.31
C VAL A 174 15.38 -9.37 6.81
N LEU A 175 14.71 -10.20 6.03
CA LEU A 175 14.54 -9.98 4.58
C LEU A 175 13.65 -8.77 4.29
N CYS A 176 12.57 -8.59 5.05
CA CYS A 176 11.61 -7.50 4.91
C CYS A 176 12.25 -6.15 5.25
N ASN A 177 13.00 -6.07 6.36
CA ASN A 177 13.75 -4.86 6.71
C ASN A 177 14.75 -4.47 5.62
N ARG A 178 15.48 -5.45 5.07
CA ARG A 178 16.39 -5.22 3.95
C ARG A 178 15.65 -4.79 2.69
N TRP A 179 14.49 -5.40 2.41
CA TRP A 179 13.62 -5.06 1.28
C TRP A 179 13.18 -3.60 1.34
N MET A 180 12.55 -3.18 2.45
CA MET A 180 12.09 -1.80 2.63
C MET A 180 13.23 -0.79 2.51
N HIS A 181 14.38 -1.07 3.15
CA HIS A 181 15.55 -0.20 3.05
C HIS A 181 16.04 -0.05 1.60
N ASN A 182 16.06 -1.16 0.85
CA ASN A 182 16.60 -1.19 -0.52
C ASN A 182 15.71 -0.52 -1.56
N PHE A 183 14.40 -0.55 -1.37
CA PHE A 183 13.42 -0.17 -2.39
C PHE A 183 12.59 1.06 -2.02
N SER A 184 12.75 1.60 -0.81
CA SER A 184 12.26 2.93 -0.45
C SER A 184 12.85 4.04 -1.31
N ARG A 185 12.10 5.13 -1.45
CA ARG A 185 12.43 6.33 -2.23
C ARG A 185 12.58 6.05 -3.71
N ILE A 186 13.78 6.18 -4.26
CA ILE A 186 13.96 6.29 -5.72
C ILE A 186 13.43 5.07 -6.49
N PRO A 187 13.73 3.81 -6.11
CA PRO A 187 13.16 2.66 -6.82
C PRO A 187 11.64 2.65 -6.79
N TYR A 188 11.03 2.95 -5.64
CA TYR A 188 9.58 3.10 -5.49
C TYR A 188 9.03 4.24 -6.36
N ILE A 189 9.63 5.45 -6.29
CA ILE A 189 9.19 6.64 -7.03
C ILE A 189 9.21 6.39 -8.55
N LEU A 190 10.22 5.69 -9.06
CA LEU A 190 10.28 5.31 -10.48
C LEU A 190 9.06 4.46 -10.87
N MET A 191 8.66 3.52 -10.03
CA MET A 191 7.55 2.61 -10.29
C MET A 191 6.20 3.06 -9.73
N LYS A 192 6.09 4.28 -9.19
CA LYS A 192 4.95 4.68 -8.36
C LYS A 192 3.61 4.44 -9.05
N SER A 193 3.47 4.82 -10.32
CA SER A 193 2.20 4.64 -11.05
C SER A 193 1.80 3.17 -11.22
N CYS A 194 2.76 2.26 -11.40
CA CYS A 194 2.49 0.82 -11.46
C CYS A 194 2.16 0.25 -10.08
N ILE A 195 2.81 0.74 -9.03
CA ILE A 195 2.56 0.31 -7.66
C ILE A 195 1.20 0.80 -7.16
N ASP A 196 0.82 2.05 -7.48
CA ASP A 196 -0.49 2.60 -7.16
C ASP A 196 -1.60 1.75 -7.79
N GLU A 197 -1.44 1.35 -9.06
CA GLU A 197 -2.39 0.48 -9.77
C GLU A 197 -2.46 -0.91 -9.13
N PHE A 198 -1.32 -1.47 -8.74
CA PHE A 198 -1.26 -2.76 -8.05
C PHE A 198 -1.97 -2.70 -6.69
N SER A 199 -1.68 -1.66 -5.90
CA SER A 199 -2.31 -1.43 -4.59
C SER A 199 -3.81 -1.22 -4.72
N TRP A 200 -4.26 -0.53 -5.77
CA TRP A 200 -5.68 -0.40 -6.06
C TRP A 200 -6.34 -1.76 -6.37
N GLY A 201 -5.61 -2.69 -7.00
CA GLY A 201 -6.08 -4.07 -7.19
C GLY A 201 -6.32 -4.82 -5.90
N LEU A 202 -5.45 -4.64 -4.90
CA LEU A 202 -5.62 -5.25 -3.56
C LEU A 202 -6.88 -4.71 -2.87
N GLU A 203 -7.22 -3.44 -3.10
CA GLU A 203 -8.31 -2.73 -2.44
C GLU A 203 -9.70 -2.99 -3.05
N GLN A 204 -9.78 -3.78 -4.14
CA GLN A 204 -11.06 -4.12 -4.76
C GLN A 204 -11.91 -5.04 -3.87
N ILE A 205 -13.21 -4.82 -3.88
CA ILE A 205 -14.18 -5.64 -3.12
C ILE A 205 -14.61 -6.84 -3.96
N ASP A 206 -14.72 -6.69 -5.27
CA ASP A 206 -15.08 -7.77 -6.20
C ASP A 206 -13.88 -8.28 -6.98
N CYS A 207 -13.91 -9.58 -7.28
CA CYS A 207 -12.80 -10.24 -7.93
C CYS A 207 -12.55 -9.73 -9.36
N ILE A 208 -13.61 -9.39 -10.11
CA ILE A 208 -13.50 -8.97 -11.51
C ILE A 208 -12.72 -7.66 -11.64
N ASN A 209 -13.02 -6.68 -10.79
CA ASN A 209 -12.22 -5.47 -10.74
C ASN A 209 -10.79 -5.76 -10.26
N GLY A 210 -10.59 -6.68 -9.31
CA GLY A 210 -9.24 -7.13 -8.91
C GLY A 210 -8.42 -7.64 -10.10
N PHE A 211 -8.98 -8.54 -10.91
CA PHE A 211 -8.36 -9.02 -12.15
C PHE A 211 -8.00 -7.86 -13.08
N LYS A 212 -8.94 -6.94 -13.30
CA LYS A 212 -8.74 -5.79 -14.17
C LYS A 212 -7.55 -4.94 -13.74
N GLN A 213 -7.43 -4.63 -12.45
CA GLN A 213 -6.32 -3.82 -11.92
C GLN A 213 -4.97 -4.55 -12.03
N TYR A 214 -4.92 -5.85 -11.73
CA TYR A 214 -3.68 -6.64 -11.87
C TYR A 214 -3.24 -6.78 -13.33
N ILE A 215 -4.17 -7.06 -14.24
CA ILE A 215 -3.89 -7.09 -15.68
C ILE A 215 -3.42 -5.70 -16.15
N LYS A 216 -4.07 -4.62 -15.72
CA LYS A 216 -3.67 -3.26 -16.08
C LYS A 216 -2.26 -2.93 -15.57
N THR A 217 -1.94 -3.31 -14.34
CA THR A 217 -0.59 -3.19 -13.78
C THR A 217 0.44 -3.92 -14.65
N LEU A 218 0.18 -5.18 -15.00
CA LEU A 218 1.07 -5.99 -15.83
C LEU A 218 1.25 -5.36 -17.23
N LYS A 219 0.19 -4.84 -17.84
CA LYS A 219 0.25 -4.12 -19.12
C LYS A 219 1.08 -2.83 -19.02
N MET A 220 0.89 -2.05 -17.97
CA MET A 220 1.66 -0.83 -17.72
C MET A 220 3.17 -1.11 -17.65
N ILE A 221 3.55 -2.27 -17.13
CA ILE A 221 4.95 -2.70 -17.00
C ILE A 221 5.49 -3.32 -18.29
N LEU A 222 4.73 -4.23 -18.91
CA LEU A 222 5.29 -5.15 -19.91
C LEU A 222 4.86 -4.88 -21.34
N LEU A 223 3.99 -3.90 -21.62
CA LEU A 223 3.53 -3.56 -22.98
C LEU A 223 3.80 -2.09 -23.32
N ARG A 224 4.02 -1.80 -24.61
CA ARG A 224 4.26 -0.43 -25.11
C ARG A 224 2.96 0.34 -25.29
N ASP A 225 2.04 -0.22 -26.08
CA ASP A 225 0.72 0.33 -26.38
C ASP A 225 -0.32 -0.81 -26.48
N GLU A 226 -1.59 -0.44 -26.71
CA GLU A 226 -2.63 -1.42 -26.99
C GLU A 226 -2.39 -2.12 -28.34
N HIS A 227 -2.39 -3.46 -28.35
CA HIS A 227 -2.07 -4.27 -29.52
C HIS A 227 -3.07 -5.43 -29.71
N ILE A 228 -3.15 -5.98 -30.92
CA ILE A 228 -3.87 -7.24 -31.12
C ILE A 228 -3.01 -8.37 -30.53
N GLY A 229 -3.60 -9.25 -29.72
CA GLY A 229 -2.90 -10.39 -29.11
C GLY A 229 -2.15 -10.06 -27.80
N GLU A 230 -2.56 -9.03 -27.07
CA GLU A 230 -1.88 -8.58 -25.84
C GLU A 230 -1.71 -9.69 -24.81
N ASN A 231 -2.73 -10.53 -24.61
CA ASN A 231 -2.68 -11.59 -23.60
C ASN A 231 -1.54 -12.59 -23.89
N LEU A 232 -1.35 -12.96 -25.16
CA LEU A 232 -0.28 -13.84 -25.59
C LEU A 232 1.10 -13.24 -25.32
N LEU A 233 1.27 -11.97 -25.73
CA LEU A 233 2.52 -11.25 -25.54
C LEU A 233 2.81 -11.01 -24.05
N LEU A 234 1.79 -10.69 -23.28
CA LEU A 234 1.87 -10.47 -21.84
C LEU A 234 2.29 -11.76 -21.13
N ALA A 235 1.63 -12.88 -21.41
CA ALA A 235 1.98 -14.18 -20.83
C ALA A 235 3.42 -14.60 -21.16
N ARG A 236 3.86 -14.39 -22.41
CA ARG A 236 5.25 -14.66 -22.83
C ARG A 236 6.27 -13.80 -22.08
N ARG A 237 6.00 -12.50 -21.91
CA ARG A 237 6.91 -11.59 -21.20
C ARG A 237 6.96 -11.88 -19.70
N ILE A 238 5.81 -12.19 -19.09
CA ILE A 238 5.74 -12.63 -17.69
C ILE A 238 6.57 -13.89 -17.49
N SER A 239 6.40 -14.89 -18.36
CA SER A 239 7.11 -16.15 -18.21
C SER A 239 8.61 -16.03 -18.39
N LEU A 240 9.07 -15.21 -19.34
CA LEU A 240 10.49 -14.92 -19.53
C LEU A 240 11.08 -14.11 -18.37
N LEU A 241 10.31 -13.19 -17.78
CA LEU A 241 10.79 -12.36 -16.67
C LEU A 241 10.91 -13.15 -15.36
N LEU A 242 9.97 -14.07 -15.10
CA LEU A 242 9.89 -14.81 -13.84
C LEU A 242 10.53 -16.22 -13.92
N GLY A 243 10.67 -16.78 -15.12
CA GLY A 243 11.16 -18.13 -15.34
C GLY A 243 12.69 -18.20 -15.39
N ASN A 244 13.27 -19.00 -14.49
CA ASN A 244 14.73 -19.19 -14.42
C ASN A 244 15.23 -20.47 -15.14
N THR A 245 14.31 -21.26 -15.70
CA THR A 245 14.58 -22.50 -16.45
C THR A 245 13.57 -22.65 -17.57
N GLU A 246 13.89 -23.41 -18.62
CA GLU A 246 12.99 -23.63 -19.76
C GLU A 246 11.63 -24.21 -19.34
N SER A 247 11.63 -25.22 -18.46
CA SER A 247 10.40 -25.79 -17.91
C SER A 247 9.63 -24.80 -17.02
N GLY A 248 10.34 -23.97 -16.25
CA GLY A 248 9.73 -22.90 -15.46
C GLY A 248 9.04 -21.84 -16.33
N VAL A 249 9.69 -21.42 -17.42
CA VAL A 249 9.11 -20.50 -18.41
C VAL A 249 7.83 -21.10 -19.01
N GLN A 250 7.87 -22.37 -19.44
CA GLN A 250 6.69 -23.02 -20.03
C GLN A 250 5.52 -23.12 -19.03
N LEU A 251 5.81 -23.48 -17.77
CA LEU A 251 4.80 -23.59 -16.72
C LEU A 251 4.16 -22.24 -16.40
N ILE A 252 4.97 -21.19 -16.21
CA ILE A 252 4.45 -19.84 -15.92
C ILE A 252 3.64 -19.32 -17.09
N TYR A 253 4.09 -19.56 -18.32
CA TYR A 253 3.36 -19.19 -19.52
C TYR A 253 1.97 -19.84 -19.55
N GLN A 254 1.89 -21.17 -19.38
CA GLN A 254 0.62 -21.88 -19.40
C GLN A 254 -0.32 -21.39 -18.29
N ASN A 255 0.19 -21.31 -17.05
CA ASN A 255 -0.60 -20.81 -15.92
C ASN A 255 -1.14 -19.39 -16.15
N THR A 256 -0.32 -18.51 -16.75
CA THR A 256 -0.74 -17.14 -17.05
C THR A 256 -1.80 -17.11 -18.14
N MET A 257 -1.65 -17.92 -19.19
CA MET A 257 -2.66 -18.05 -20.25
C MET A 257 -3.99 -18.54 -19.70
N ASP A 258 -3.99 -19.60 -18.88
CA ASP A 258 -5.20 -20.16 -18.27
C ASP A 258 -5.95 -19.09 -17.45
N ILE A 259 -5.22 -18.30 -16.65
CA ILE A 259 -5.78 -17.20 -15.85
C ILE A 259 -6.39 -16.10 -16.76
N LEU A 260 -5.69 -15.69 -17.82
CA LEU A 260 -6.16 -14.63 -18.72
C LEU A 260 -7.37 -15.07 -19.54
N GLU A 261 -7.41 -16.33 -19.97
CA GLU A 261 -8.56 -16.93 -20.65
C GLU A 261 -9.77 -17.02 -19.71
N TYR A 262 -9.56 -17.47 -18.47
CA TYR A 262 -10.60 -17.53 -17.45
C TYR A 262 -11.21 -16.16 -17.15
N TYR A 263 -10.38 -15.11 -17.04
CA TYR A 263 -10.87 -13.73 -16.90
C TYR A 263 -11.66 -13.26 -18.12
N ALA A 264 -11.17 -13.54 -19.34
CA ALA A 264 -11.85 -13.14 -20.57
C ALA A 264 -13.24 -13.79 -20.70
N GLN A 265 -13.35 -15.08 -20.35
CA GLN A 265 -14.63 -15.79 -20.27
C GLN A 265 -15.56 -15.13 -19.23
N SER A 266 -15.08 -14.97 -18.00
CA SER A 266 -15.83 -14.32 -16.91
C SER A 266 -16.33 -12.91 -17.26
N LEU A 267 -15.55 -12.13 -18.03
CA LEU A 267 -15.91 -10.78 -18.46
C LEU A 267 -16.98 -10.80 -19.56
N SER A 268 -16.87 -11.72 -20.53
CA SER A 268 -17.84 -11.85 -21.63
C SER A 268 -19.25 -12.18 -21.13
N GLU A 269 -19.31 -12.99 -20.07
CA GLU A 269 -20.54 -13.44 -19.41
C GLU A 269 -21.22 -12.33 -18.60
N SER A 270 -20.43 -11.43 -17.99
CA SER A 270 -20.94 -10.25 -17.26
C SER A 270 -21.66 -9.24 -18.16
N LYS A 271 -21.45 -9.31 -19.48
CA LYS A 271 -22.09 -8.49 -20.50
C LYS A 271 -23.30 -9.16 -21.17
N GLY A 272 -23.63 -10.39 -20.78
CA GLY A 272 -24.79 -11.14 -21.27
C GLY A 272 -24.44 -12.62 -21.51
N ALA A 273 -25.17 -13.51 -20.83
CA ALA A 273 -25.16 -14.98 -20.90
C ALA A 273 -24.23 -15.73 -19.92
N THR A 274 -24.79 -16.07 -18.75
CA THR A 274 -24.98 -17.46 -18.28
C THR A 274 -23.85 -18.48 -18.44
N VAL A 275 -22.77 -18.34 -17.68
CA VAL A 275 -21.90 -19.47 -17.31
C VAL A 275 -21.97 -19.82 -15.83
N LEU A 276 -22.39 -18.88 -14.97
CA LEU A 276 -22.93 -19.32 -13.68
C LEU A 276 -24.09 -20.30 -13.91
N GLU A 277 -24.91 -20.14 -14.95
CA GLU A 277 -25.97 -21.11 -15.26
C GLU A 277 -25.46 -22.39 -15.97
N ASN A 278 -24.49 -22.32 -16.90
CA ASN A 278 -23.96 -23.52 -17.58
C ASN A 278 -22.94 -24.33 -16.75
N ILE A 279 -22.29 -23.71 -15.76
CA ILE A 279 -21.54 -24.42 -14.70
C ILE A 279 -22.51 -24.81 -13.55
N SER A 280 -23.66 -24.13 -13.40
CA SER A 280 -24.64 -24.45 -12.34
C SER A 280 -25.37 -25.77 -12.51
N GLU A 281 -25.37 -26.41 -13.68
CA GLU A 281 -25.96 -27.75 -13.76
C GLU A 281 -25.16 -28.78 -12.92
N ASN A 282 -23.89 -28.49 -12.59
CA ASN A 282 -23.04 -29.41 -11.80
C ASN A 282 -22.28 -28.80 -10.61
N TYR A 283 -22.24 -27.48 -10.44
CA TYR A 283 -21.52 -26.85 -9.31
C TYR A 283 -22.37 -25.79 -8.58
N SER A 284 -22.30 -25.82 -7.25
CA SER A 284 -22.90 -24.78 -6.41
C SER A 284 -22.20 -23.43 -6.63
N LYS A 285 -22.95 -22.32 -6.59
CA LYS A 285 -22.44 -20.92 -6.67
C LYS A 285 -21.19 -20.66 -5.80
N ASN A 286 -21.11 -21.31 -4.64
CA ASN A 286 -19.98 -21.19 -3.71
C ASN A 286 -18.66 -21.76 -4.27
N VAL A 287 -18.74 -22.78 -5.14
CA VAL A 287 -17.56 -23.38 -5.79
C VAL A 287 -17.03 -22.47 -6.89
N LEU A 288 -17.90 -21.81 -7.65
CA LEU A 288 -17.45 -20.87 -8.68
C LEU A 288 -16.73 -19.66 -8.06
N GLU A 289 -17.27 -19.14 -6.95
CA GLU A 289 -16.66 -18.01 -6.24
C GLU A 289 -15.29 -18.37 -5.64
N SER A 290 -15.10 -19.61 -5.16
CA SER A 290 -13.81 -20.05 -4.63
C SER A 290 -12.76 -20.23 -5.73
N VAL A 291 -13.15 -20.75 -6.90
CA VAL A 291 -12.26 -20.85 -8.08
C VAL A 291 -11.83 -19.45 -8.53
N LEU A 292 -12.77 -18.52 -8.68
CA LEU A 292 -12.47 -17.15 -9.09
C LEU A 292 -11.49 -16.45 -8.12
N LYS A 293 -11.69 -16.61 -6.80
CA LYS A 293 -10.77 -16.08 -5.78
C LYS A 293 -9.39 -16.73 -5.88
N ASN A 294 -9.31 -18.03 -6.16
CA ASN A 294 -8.04 -18.74 -6.30
C ASN A 294 -7.26 -18.25 -7.52
N GLU A 295 -7.91 -18.13 -8.68
CA GLU A 295 -7.25 -17.60 -9.89
C GLU A 295 -6.82 -16.14 -9.72
N LEU A 296 -7.64 -15.34 -9.02
CA LEU A 296 -7.27 -13.96 -8.70
C LEU A 296 -6.04 -13.91 -7.79
N HIS A 297 -5.97 -14.77 -6.78
CA HIS A 297 -4.82 -14.84 -5.88
C HIS A 297 -3.54 -15.28 -6.61
N LYS A 298 -3.63 -16.20 -7.58
CA LYS A 298 -2.49 -16.53 -8.44
C LYS A 298 -2.03 -15.32 -9.26
N LEU A 299 -2.97 -14.59 -9.86
CA LEU A 299 -2.65 -13.39 -10.64
C LEU A 299 -2.06 -12.28 -9.77
N GLU A 300 -2.58 -12.09 -8.55
CA GLU A 300 -2.02 -11.18 -7.54
C GLU A 300 -0.54 -11.51 -7.30
N ASN A 301 -0.22 -12.78 -7.07
CA ASN A 301 1.15 -13.24 -6.81
C ASN A 301 2.06 -13.07 -8.02
N ILE A 302 1.59 -13.40 -9.22
CA ILE A 302 2.34 -13.15 -10.47
C ILE A 302 2.66 -11.66 -10.60
N THR A 303 1.65 -10.80 -10.41
CA THR A 303 1.80 -9.34 -10.50
C THR A 303 2.78 -8.82 -9.45
N ARG A 304 2.68 -9.32 -8.21
CA ARG A 304 3.60 -9.00 -7.11
C ARG A 304 5.05 -9.33 -7.48
N GLU A 305 5.31 -10.52 -7.99
CA GLU A 305 6.67 -10.94 -8.37
C GLU A 305 7.21 -10.13 -9.57
N VAL A 306 6.37 -9.76 -10.54
CA VAL A 306 6.75 -8.85 -11.62
C VAL A 306 7.15 -7.48 -11.07
N VAL A 307 6.34 -6.90 -10.17
CA VAL A 307 6.66 -5.61 -9.52
C VAL A 307 7.97 -5.71 -8.74
N LYS A 308 8.21 -6.81 -8.00
CA LYS A 308 9.47 -7.02 -7.28
C LYS A 308 10.69 -7.01 -8.21
N ASN A 309 10.63 -7.77 -9.31
CA ASN A 309 11.72 -7.84 -10.28
C ASN A 309 12.00 -6.46 -10.90
N CYS A 310 10.96 -5.69 -11.18
CA CYS A 310 11.10 -4.34 -11.71
C CYS A 310 11.69 -3.36 -10.68
N LEU A 311 11.36 -3.47 -9.39
CA LEU A 311 11.99 -2.66 -8.34
C LEU A 311 13.49 -2.97 -8.20
N ILE A 312 13.87 -4.26 -8.30
CA ILE A 312 15.27 -4.69 -8.35
C ILE A 312 15.97 -4.05 -9.56
N ARG A 313 15.34 -4.08 -10.74
CA ARG A 313 15.88 -3.45 -11.96
C ARG A 313 16.03 -1.93 -11.79
N CYS A 314 15.02 -1.25 -11.25
CA CYS A 314 15.04 0.19 -10.99
C CYS A 314 16.20 0.58 -10.08
N LYS A 315 16.44 -0.17 -9.01
CA LYS A 315 17.58 0.07 -8.11
C LYS A 315 18.91 -0.08 -8.83
N ALA A 316 19.10 -1.16 -9.59
CA ALA A 316 20.34 -1.42 -10.32
C ALA A 316 20.60 -0.34 -11.39
N GLU A 317 19.58 0.02 -12.15
CA GLU A 317 19.65 1.00 -13.23
C GLU A 317 19.88 2.42 -12.71
N HIS A 318 19.20 2.81 -11.63
CA HIS A 318 19.43 4.11 -11.00
C HIS A 318 20.84 4.23 -10.40
N ALA A 319 21.44 3.13 -9.95
CA ALA A 319 22.83 3.14 -9.48
C ALA A 319 23.81 3.45 -10.62
N MET A 320 23.49 3.07 -11.87
CA MET A 320 24.29 3.33 -13.07
C MET A 320 24.00 4.71 -13.68
N ASN A 321 22.73 5.13 -13.68
CA ASN A 321 22.30 6.41 -14.21
C ASN A 321 21.30 7.10 -13.26
N ARG A 322 21.76 8.18 -12.60
CA ARG A 322 20.94 8.89 -11.61
C ARG A 322 19.73 9.63 -12.19
N SER A 323 19.74 9.95 -13.49
CA SER A 323 18.63 10.62 -14.16
C SER A 323 17.72 9.67 -14.93
N ILE A 324 17.89 8.35 -14.76
CA ILE A 324 17.09 7.38 -15.49
C ILE A 324 15.62 7.49 -15.13
N THR A 325 14.76 7.35 -16.14
CA THR A 325 13.31 7.36 -15.99
C THR A 325 12.74 5.94 -16.03
N TRP A 326 11.53 5.77 -15.50
CA TRP A 326 10.80 4.51 -15.61
C TRP A 326 10.60 4.06 -17.05
N ASN A 327 10.27 4.98 -17.95
CA ASN A 327 10.04 4.64 -19.36
C ASN A 327 11.28 4.05 -20.02
N GLU A 328 12.48 4.59 -19.72
CA GLU A 328 13.72 4.02 -20.23
C GLU A 328 14.01 2.62 -19.68
N ILE A 329 13.74 2.40 -18.38
CA ILE A 329 13.90 1.08 -17.75
C ILE A 329 12.90 0.09 -18.35
N LYS A 330 11.64 0.48 -18.47
CA LYS A 330 10.57 -0.30 -19.11
C LYS A 330 10.95 -0.72 -20.53
N GLU A 331 11.47 0.20 -21.34
CA GLU A 331 11.89 -0.13 -22.71
C GLU A 331 13.03 -1.16 -22.75
N ARG A 332 13.99 -1.08 -21.83
CA ARG A 332 15.05 -2.09 -21.70
C ARG A 332 14.49 -3.45 -21.33
N ILE A 333 13.62 -3.50 -20.30
CA ILE A 333 12.93 -4.73 -19.90
C ILE A 333 12.18 -5.34 -21.09
N ILE A 334 11.39 -4.53 -21.81
CA ILE A 334 10.61 -5.00 -22.96
C ILE A 334 11.49 -5.55 -24.08
N ASN A 335 12.62 -4.91 -24.36
CA ASN A 335 13.57 -5.36 -25.39
C ASN A 335 14.29 -6.65 -25.01
N GLU A 336 14.62 -6.84 -23.72
CA GLU A 336 15.23 -8.07 -23.20
C GLU A 336 14.26 -9.27 -23.29
N LEU A 337 12.94 -9.01 -23.23
CA LEU A 337 11.88 -10.02 -23.25
C LEU A 337 11.22 -10.23 -24.63
N ALA A 338 11.79 -9.67 -25.70
CA ALA A 338 11.23 -9.70 -27.06
C ALA A 338 11.34 -11.07 -27.76
#